data_AF-A0A428TJ51-F1
#
_entry.id   AF-A0A428TJ51-F1
#
_cell.length_a   1.000
_cell.length_b   1.000
_cell.length_c   1.000
_cell.angle_alpha   90.00
_cell.angle_beta   90.00
_cell.angle_gamma   90.00
#
_symmetry.space_group_name_H-M   'P 1'
#
loop_
_entity.id
_entity.type
_entity.pdbx_description
1 polymer ?
#
loop_
_entity_poly.entity_id
_entity_poly.type
_entity_poly.pdbx_seq_one_letter_code
_entity_poly.pdbx_strand_id
1 'polypeptide(L)'
;METLNMESQERKHLLYSVDQILCLKIIDDSPSHGPKEVHVRVKKLEPEWTFSCGMLVEILPDSAQQLGVDEGAQAFLKLFDRRFARSLRKCEKVDPWSADVEDEFLHKLKSGDLEDFLDMLQAEEEDDEEEEEGEAWDAAEEEASLADMMLSYFRAEFATYSALQKHQGDLIPRLFTKVTLQVVQPDIPLDERQQDMCLVKGILLEYLEGFTLSSLAKCAPKSSWQDIVDQGIRITHVLSDNNILNTDVRPDNFMVVPKGNGEYRVCMIDFGHCRMRREDESDLDWGKAKWSYDEEGAIGVVMRGDLAKIGFQLHYEHSGRYVEWADGEDD
;
A
#
# COMPACT_ATOMS: atom_id res chain seq x y z
N MET A 1 -41.38 5.57 13.01
CA MET A 1 -40.86 6.01 14.31
C MET A 1 -40.77 4.76 15.17
N GLU A 2 -39.71 4.00 14.95
CA GLU A 2 -39.31 2.85 15.77
C GLU A 2 -37.78 2.92 15.81
N THR A 3 -37.30 3.59 16.85
CA THR A 3 -35.91 3.67 17.24
C THR A 3 -35.49 2.31 17.77
N LEU A 4 -34.77 1.55 16.94
CA LEU A 4 -34.00 0.39 17.41
C LEU A 4 -32.81 0.92 18.20
N ASN A 5 -33.02 0.98 19.50
CA ASN A 5 -32.02 1.24 20.51
C ASN A 5 -31.21 -0.06 20.70
N MET A 6 -30.08 -0.17 20.00
CA MET A 6 -29.06 -1.20 20.26
C MET A 6 -27.85 -0.56 20.95
N GLU A 7 -28.06 -0.09 22.19
CA GLU A 7 -26.98 0.06 23.15
C GLU A 7 -27.06 -1.07 24.17
N SER A 8 -26.20 -2.08 24.02
CA SER A 8 -25.61 -2.85 25.13
C SER A 8 -24.81 -4.05 24.59
N GLN A 9 -23.59 -3.83 24.11
CA GLN A 9 -22.38 -4.67 24.35
C GLN A 9 -21.17 -4.37 23.45
N GLU A 10 -21.27 -3.48 22.46
CA GLU A 10 -20.11 -3.06 21.66
C GLU A 10 -19.25 -1.99 22.37
N ARG A 11 -18.51 -2.40 23.41
CA ARG A 11 -17.41 -1.58 23.93
C ARG A 11 -16.21 -1.69 22.99
N LYS A 12 -16.09 -0.70 22.09
CA LYS A 12 -14.83 -0.02 21.69
C LYS A 12 -13.54 -0.86 21.72
N HIS A 13 -13.29 -1.61 20.65
CA HIS A 13 -11.93 -1.94 20.21
C HIS A 13 -11.72 -1.55 18.74
N LEU A 14 -12.18 -0.35 18.35
CA LEU A 14 -11.57 0.30 17.20
C LEU A 14 -10.13 0.63 17.62
N LEU A 15 -9.16 -0.17 17.18
CA LEU A 15 -7.74 0.01 17.51
C LEU A 15 -7.23 1.41 17.14
N TYR A 16 -7.88 2.04 16.16
CA TYR A 16 -7.64 3.41 15.72
C TYR A 16 -8.91 4.26 15.84
N SER A 17 -8.77 5.46 16.41
CA SER A 17 -9.86 6.43 16.60
C SER A 17 -9.39 7.85 16.32
N VAL A 18 -10.31 8.71 15.89
CA VAL A 18 -10.02 10.15 15.69
C VAL A 18 -9.60 10.78 17.02
N ASP A 19 -8.62 11.67 16.95
CA ASP A 19 -7.92 12.33 18.06
C ASP A 19 -7.05 11.41 18.93
N GLN A 20 -6.95 10.11 18.62
CA GLN A 20 -5.97 9.21 19.24
C GLN A 20 -4.55 9.65 18.87
N ILE A 21 -3.67 9.63 19.88
CA ILE A 21 -2.23 9.81 19.67
C ILE A 21 -1.61 8.43 19.53
N LEU A 22 -0.93 8.19 18.41
CA LEU A 22 -0.15 6.98 18.17
C LEU A 22 1.33 7.28 18.44
N CYS A 23 1.98 6.37 19.16
CA CYS A 23 3.42 6.36 19.36
C CYS A 23 4.02 5.33 18.39
N LEU A 24 4.73 5.82 17.38
CA LEU A 24 5.29 5.04 16.29
C LEU A 24 6.80 4.96 16.48
N LYS A 25 7.37 3.76 16.46
CA LYS A 25 8.83 3.58 16.52
C LYS A 25 9.39 3.66 15.11
N ILE A 26 10.39 4.51 14.89
CA ILE A 26 11.10 4.57 13.60
C ILE A 26 11.90 3.27 13.42
N ILE A 27 11.77 2.67 12.24
CA ILE A 27 12.66 1.61 11.81
C ILE A 27 13.90 2.30 11.25
N ASP A 28 14.99 2.33 12.01
CA ASP A 28 16.27 2.92 11.60
C ASP A 28 17.24 1.78 11.27
N ASP A 29 17.90 1.84 10.11
CA ASP A 29 18.91 0.84 9.71
C ASP A 29 20.27 1.11 10.38
N SER A 30 20.38 2.21 11.15
CA SER A 30 21.61 2.65 11.83
C SER A 30 21.56 2.38 13.34
N PRO A 31 22.47 1.54 13.89
CA PRO A 31 22.47 1.15 15.31
C PRO A 31 22.97 2.22 16.30
N SER A 32 23.22 3.46 15.85
CA SER A 32 24.00 4.45 16.59
C SER A 32 23.18 5.39 17.48
N HIS A 33 21.85 5.38 17.39
CA HIS A 33 20.96 6.17 18.21
C HIS A 33 19.84 5.28 18.72
N GLY A 34 19.48 5.41 20.01
CA GLY A 34 18.36 4.66 20.59
C GLY A 34 17.05 4.83 19.79
N PRO A 35 16.04 3.99 20.05
CA PRO A 35 14.82 3.98 19.22
C PRO A 35 14.19 5.37 19.20
N LYS A 36 14.12 5.96 18.01
CA LYS A 36 13.45 7.24 17.79
C LYS A 36 11.96 6.99 17.67
N GLU A 37 11.17 7.83 18.32
CA GLU A 37 9.71 7.75 18.27
C GLU A 37 9.14 8.93 17.50
N VAL A 38 8.01 8.69 16.83
CA VAL A 38 7.19 9.69 16.15
C VAL A 38 5.81 9.62 16.75
N HIS A 39 5.36 10.74 17.30
CA HIS A 39 4.02 10.89 17.82
C HIS A 39 3.15 11.61 16.80
N VAL A 40 2.02 10.99 16.46
CA VAL A 40 1.05 11.54 15.53
C VAL A 40 -0.35 11.50 16.14
N ARG A 41 -1.17 12.50 15.83
CA ARG A 41 -2.59 12.52 16.19
C ARG A 41 -3.44 12.16 14.98
N VAL A 42 -4.30 11.16 15.12
CA VAL A 42 -5.22 10.76 14.05
C VAL A 42 -6.27 11.84 13.84
N LYS A 43 -6.33 12.42 12.64
CA LYS A 43 -7.30 13.47 12.28
C LYS A 43 -8.50 12.90 11.55
N LYS A 44 -8.27 11.91 10.70
CA LYS A 44 -9.29 11.23 9.92
C LYS A 44 -8.83 9.82 9.58
N LEU A 45 -9.74 8.86 9.70
CA LEU A 45 -9.57 7.53 9.13
C LEU A 45 -10.01 7.61 7.67
N GLU A 46 -9.18 7.16 6.73
CA GLU A 46 -9.58 7.02 5.34
C GLU A 46 -10.13 5.60 5.15
N PRO A 47 -11.47 5.42 5.03
CA PRO A 47 -12.03 4.08 4.92
C PRO A 47 -11.66 3.42 3.58
N GLU A 48 -11.44 2.10 3.60
CA GLU A 48 -11.71 1.05 2.59
C GLU A 48 -11.15 1.12 1.15
N TRP A 49 -10.11 1.90 0.84
CA TRP A 49 -9.61 1.97 -0.55
C TRP A 49 -8.35 1.14 -0.82
N THR A 50 -7.71 0.61 0.23
CA THR A 50 -6.46 -0.15 0.10
C THR A 50 -6.50 -1.40 0.97
N PHE A 51 -5.64 -2.38 0.70
CA PHE A 51 -5.43 -3.54 1.57
C PHE A 51 -4.87 -3.17 2.97
N SER A 52 -4.50 -1.92 3.18
CA SER A 52 -3.93 -1.38 4.41
C SER A 52 -4.86 -0.39 5.13
N CYS A 53 -4.51 -0.03 6.36
CA CYS A 53 -5.17 1.03 7.11
C CYS A 53 -4.55 2.40 6.80
N GLY A 54 -5.28 3.26 6.09
CA GLY A 54 -4.87 4.63 5.76
C GLY A 54 -5.46 5.67 6.72
N MET A 55 -4.65 6.61 7.18
CA MET A 55 -5.06 7.67 8.09
C MET A 55 -4.42 9.01 7.74
N LEU A 56 -5.23 10.08 7.76
CA LEU A 56 -4.70 11.43 7.84
C LEU A 56 -4.32 11.72 9.28
N VAL A 57 -3.07 12.10 9.50
CA VAL A 57 -2.53 12.38 10.82
C VAL A 57 -1.87 13.76 10.88
N GLU A 58 -1.80 14.32 12.08
CA GLU A 58 -1.05 15.52 12.40
C GLU A 58 0.21 15.11 13.15
N ILE A 59 1.38 15.53 12.66
CA ILE A 59 2.66 15.26 13.32
C ILE A 59 2.82 16.22 14.51
N LEU A 60 3.06 15.68 15.71
CA LEU A 60 3.21 16.50 16.92
C LEU A 60 4.54 17.27 16.93
N PRO A 61 4.64 18.42 17.62
CA PRO A 61 5.77 19.36 17.51
C PRO A 61 7.16 18.73 17.68
N ASP A 62 7.39 17.94 18.73
CA ASP A 62 8.70 17.30 18.97
C ASP A 62 9.08 16.35 17.82
N SER A 63 8.09 15.62 17.28
CA SER A 63 8.29 14.71 16.17
C SER A 63 8.44 15.45 14.83
N ALA A 64 7.77 16.59 14.65
CA ALA A 64 7.93 17.44 13.48
C ALA A 64 9.36 17.98 13.39
N GLN A 65 9.91 18.45 14.51
CA GLN A 65 11.31 18.86 14.60
C GLN A 65 12.27 17.71 14.26
N GLN A 66 12.03 16.51 14.78
CA GLN A 66 12.85 15.33 14.50
C GLN A 66 12.84 14.94 13.01
N LEU A 67 11.69 15.08 12.35
CA LEU A 67 11.50 14.74 10.94
C LEU A 67 11.89 15.89 9.99
N GLY A 68 12.20 17.09 10.51
CA GLY A 68 12.54 18.25 9.69
C GLY A 68 11.35 18.81 8.91
N VAL A 69 10.14 18.72 9.48
CA VAL A 69 8.90 19.24 8.89
C VAL A 69 8.31 20.33 9.78
N ASP A 70 7.37 21.11 9.23
CA ASP A 70 6.70 22.18 9.97
C ASP A 70 5.84 21.64 11.11
N GLU A 71 5.71 22.42 12.20
CA GLU A 71 4.84 22.07 13.31
C GLU A 71 3.37 21.98 12.86
N GLY A 72 2.68 20.91 13.28
CA GLY A 72 1.30 20.65 12.87
C GLY A 72 1.16 20.20 11.41
N ALA A 73 2.27 19.85 10.74
CA ALA A 73 2.24 19.26 9.41
C ALA A 73 1.31 18.04 9.36
N GLN A 74 0.48 18.01 8.32
CA GLN A 74 -0.35 16.87 8.01
C GLN A 74 0.44 15.84 7.21
N ALA A 75 0.21 14.56 7.51
CA ALA A 75 0.83 13.44 6.84
C ALA A 75 -0.19 12.33 6.63
N PHE A 76 0.10 11.44 5.68
CA PHE A 76 -0.66 10.22 5.48
C PHE A 76 0.09 9.06 6.13
N LEU A 77 -0.54 8.40 7.11
CA LEU A 77 -0.02 7.20 7.74
C LEU A 77 -0.69 5.98 7.10
N LYS A 78 0.13 5.10 6.52
CA LYS A 78 -0.30 3.79 6.01
C LYS A 78 0.22 2.70 6.95
N LEU A 79 -0.68 1.97 7.60
CA LEU A 79 -0.35 0.83 8.46
C LEU A 79 -0.80 -0.48 7.80
N PHE A 80 0.11 -1.43 7.67
CA PHE A 80 -0.13 -2.76 7.14
C PHE A 80 -0.65 -3.67 8.25
N ASP A 81 -1.87 -3.36 8.71
CA ASP A 81 -2.52 -4.04 9.82
C ASP A 81 -3.57 -5.02 9.29
N ARG A 82 -3.28 -6.33 9.36
CA ARG A 82 -4.15 -7.41 8.86
C ARG A 82 -5.57 -7.38 9.44
N ARG A 83 -5.76 -6.78 10.61
CA ARG A 83 -7.06 -6.68 11.29
C ARG A 83 -7.99 -5.66 10.62
N PHE A 84 -7.41 -4.72 9.86
CA PHE A 84 -8.14 -3.70 9.10
C PHE A 84 -8.12 -3.93 7.58
N ALA A 85 -7.47 -5.00 7.12
CA ALA A 85 -7.31 -5.36 5.71
C ALA A 85 -8.61 -5.95 5.09
N ARG A 86 -9.73 -5.21 5.18
CA ARG A 86 -11.07 -5.69 4.75
C ARG A 86 -11.12 -6.12 3.29
N SER A 87 -10.52 -5.33 2.41
CA SER A 87 -10.48 -5.64 0.98
C SER A 87 -9.62 -6.87 0.69
N LEU A 88 -8.52 -7.07 1.43
CA LEU A 88 -7.67 -8.24 1.28
C LEU A 88 -8.42 -9.50 1.71
N ARG A 89 -9.01 -9.49 2.92
CA ARG A 89 -9.83 -10.61 3.42
C ARG A 89 -10.92 -11.02 2.43
N LYS A 90 -11.54 -10.05 1.75
CA LYS A 90 -12.53 -10.34 0.72
C LYS A 90 -11.92 -11.02 -0.52
N CYS A 91 -10.73 -10.64 -0.95
CA CYS A 91 -10.02 -11.28 -2.05
C CYS A 91 -9.60 -12.71 -1.68
N GLU A 92 -9.00 -12.88 -0.50
CA GLU A 92 -8.52 -14.16 0.02
C GLU A 92 -9.63 -15.04 0.61
N LYS A 93 -10.87 -14.54 0.61
CA LYS A 93 -12.06 -15.22 1.17
C LYS A 93 -11.91 -15.61 2.64
N VAL A 94 -11.08 -14.90 3.39
CA VAL A 94 -10.89 -15.04 4.84
C VAL A 94 -12.03 -14.32 5.58
N ASP A 95 -12.48 -14.91 6.67
CA ASP A 95 -13.55 -14.35 7.49
C ASP A 95 -13.16 -12.96 8.09
N PRO A 96 -14.17 -12.13 8.45
CA PRO A 96 -13.91 -10.87 9.11
C PRO A 96 -13.14 -11.05 10.43
N TRP A 97 -12.18 -10.16 10.68
CA TRP A 97 -11.45 -10.16 11.94
C TRP A 97 -12.38 -10.07 13.16
N SER A 98 -12.05 -10.83 14.21
CA SER A 98 -12.69 -10.76 15.51
C SER A 98 -11.65 -10.89 16.64
N ALA A 99 -12.04 -10.51 17.86
CA ALA A 99 -11.18 -10.69 19.03
C ALA A 99 -10.86 -12.16 19.31
N ASP A 100 -11.83 -13.06 19.07
CA ASP A 100 -11.64 -14.51 19.29
C ASP A 100 -10.59 -15.07 18.31
N VAL A 101 -10.62 -14.63 17.05
CA VAL A 101 -9.63 -14.99 16.03
C VAL A 101 -8.24 -14.44 16.38
N GLU A 102 -8.17 -13.21 16.90
CA GLU A 102 -6.90 -12.63 17.37
C GLU A 102 -6.30 -13.42 18.54
N ASP A 103 -7.13 -13.84 19.49
CA ASP A 103 -6.69 -14.62 20.64
C ASP A 103 -6.18 -16.01 20.21
N GLU A 104 -6.84 -16.64 19.24
CA GLU A 104 -6.40 -17.93 18.67
C GLU A 104 -5.05 -17.80 17.94
N PHE A 105 -4.93 -16.79 17.07
CA PHE A 105 -3.66 -16.48 16.40
C PHE A 105 -2.53 -16.24 17.40
N LEU A 106 -2.75 -15.40 18.40
CA LEU A 106 -1.74 -15.09 19.42
C LEU A 106 -1.40 -16.31 20.27
N HIS A 107 -2.36 -17.19 20.54
CA HIS A 107 -2.11 -18.44 21.25
C HIS A 107 -1.16 -19.33 20.46
N LYS A 108 -1.48 -19.62 19.19
CA LYS A 108 -0.64 -20.47 18.33
C LYS A 108 0.73 -19.88 18.06
N LEU A 109 0.80 -18.55 17.86
CA LEU A 109 2.06 -17.85 17.70
C LEU A 109 2.96 -18.03 18.93
N LYS A 110 2.39 -17.96 20.14
CA LYS A 110 3.12 -18.13 21.40
C LYS A 110 3.53 -19.57 21.70
N SER A 111 2.76 -20.56 21.25
CA SER A 111 3.10 -21.98 21.43
C SER A 111 4.12 -22.48 20.41
N GLY A 112 4.39 -21.74 19.34
CA GLY A 112 5.25 -22.15 18.23
C GLY A 112 4.51 -22.98 17.18
N ASP A 113 3.19 -23.15 17.30
CA ASP A 113 2.39 -24.01 16.41
C ASP A 113 2.26 -23.45 14.98
N LEU A 114 2.70 -22.22 14.74
CA LEU A 114 2.72 -21.59 13.41
C LEU A 114 4.09 -21.66 12.71
N GLU A 115 5.15 -22.16 13.38
CA GLU A 115 6.51 -22.10 12.81
C GLU A 115 6.63 -22.87 11.48
N ASP A 116 6.17 -24.12 11.45
CA ASP A 116 6.19 -24.96 10.24
C ASP A 116 5.33 -24.36 9.11
N PHE A 117 4.19 -23.76 9.45
CA PHE A 117 3.30 -23.10 8.48
C PHE A 117 3.96 -21.85 7.87
N LEU A 118 4.60 -21.03 8.69
CA LEU A 118 5.30 -19.83 8.23
C LEU A 118 6.52 -20.17 7.36
N ASP A 119 7.19 -21.28 7.64
CA ASP A 119 8.30 -21.75 6.80
C ASP A 119 7.79 -22.27 5.45
N MET A 120 6.61 -22.90 5.42
CA MET A 120 5.94 -23.31 4.17
C MET A 120 5.55 -22.09 3.30
N LEU A 121 4.92 -21.07 3.87
CA LEU A 121 4.56 -19.84 3.13
C LEU A 121 5.78 -19.18 2.46
N GLN A 122 6.92 -19.16 3.14
CA GLN A 122 8.15 -18.57 2.60
C GLN A 122 8.78 -19.39 1.47
N ALA A 123 8.57 -20.71 1.46
CA ALA A 123 9.07 -21.59 0.41
C ALA A 123 8.20 -21.51 -0.86
N GLU A 124 6.88 -21.35 -0.70
CA GLU A 124 5.96 -21.20 -1.84
C GLU A 124 6.11 -19.86 -2.57
N GLU A 125 6.54 -18.78 -1.90
CA GLU A 125 6.90 -17.53 -2.59
C GLU A 125 8.07 -17.69 -3.59
N GLU A 126 8.87 -18.77 -3.50
CA GLU A 126 10.03 -19.03 -4.38
C GLU A 126 9.71 -19.91 -5.60
N ASP A 127 8.63 -20.70 -5.57
CA ASP A 127 8.25 -21.66 -6.62
C ASP A 127 6.85 -21.35 -7.20
N ASP A 128 6.79 -20.92 -8.47
CA ASP A 128 5.54 -20.67 -9.24
C ASP A 128 4.77 -21.98 -9.59
N GLU A 129 4.72 -22.97 -8.71
CA GLU A 129 3.97 -24.22 -8.93
C GLU A 129 2.49 -24.06 -8.51
N GLU A 130 1.57 -24.62 -9.32
CA GLU A 130 0.12 -24.56 -9.09
C GLU A 130 -0.24 -25.16 -7.72
N GLU A 131 -0.93 -24.38 -6.87
CA GLU A 131 -1.46 -24.83 -5.58
C GLU A 131 -2.28 -26.13 -5.75
N GLU A 132 -1.74 -27.27 -5.30
CA GLU A 132 -2.56 -28.47 -5.09
C GLU A 132 -3.62 -28.16 -4.03
N GLU A 133 -4.87 -28.62 -4.21
CA GLU A 133 -5.95 -28.44 -3.23
C GLU A 133 -5.54 -29.03 -1.85
N GLY A 134 -4.94 -28.19 -1.01
CA GLY A 134 -4.47 -28.50 0.33
C GLY A 134 -5.59 -28.57 1.37
N GLU A 135 -5.24 -28.99 2.58
CA GLU A 135 -6.12 -28.92 3.74
C GLU A 135 -6.55 -27.47 4.00
N ALA A 136 -7.84 -27.27 4.32
CA ALA A 136 -8.35 -25.94 4.66
C ALA A 136 -7.63 -25.42 5.90
N TRP A 137 -6.96 -24.26 5.76
CA TRP A 137 -6.30 -23.56 6.85
C TRP A 137 -7.30 -23.23 7.95
N ASP A 138 -6.84 -23.26 9.20
CA ASP A 138 -7.65 -22.73 10.28
C ASP A 138 -7.48 -21.21 10.46
N ALA A 139 -8.32 -20.62 11.31
CA ALA A 139 -8.38 -19.17 11.46
C ALA A 139 -7.03 -18.55 11.86
N ALA A 140 -6.21 -19.25 12.65
CA ALA A 140 -4.90 -18.74 13.03
C ALA A 140 -3.88 -18.80 11.88
N GLU A 141 -3.93 -19.84 11.05
CA GLU A 141 -3.11 -19.97 9.84
C GLU A 141 -3.53 -18.93 8.79
N GLU A 142 -4.82 -18.70 8.60
CA GLU A 142 -5.34 -17.62 7.75
C GLU A 142 -4.83 -16.23 8.21
N GLU A 143 -4.85 -15.95 9.52
CA GLU A 143 -4.30 -14.70 10.07
C GLU A 143 -2.78 -14.60 9.91
N ALA A 144 -2.06 -15.73 9.98
CA ALA A 144 -0.62 -15.78 9.74
C ALA A 144 -0.28 -15.48 8.28
N SER A 145 -1.03 -16.07 7.34
CA SER A 145 -0.91 -15.78 5.92
C SER A 145 -1.21 -14.30 5.62
N LEU A 146 -2.29 -13.74 6.15
CA LEU A 146 -2.59 -12.31 6.00
C LEU A 146 -1.49 -11.41 6.60
N ALA A 147 -0.87 -11.83 7.70
CA ALA A 147 0.26 -11.09 8.29
C ALA A 147 1.49 -11.09 7.36
N ASP A 148 1.76 -12.23 6.72
CA ASP A 148 2.85 -12.39 5.77
C ASP A 148 2.62 -11.57 4.49
N MET A 149 1.42 -11.63 3.92
CA MET A 149 1.02 -10.77 2.79
C MET A 149 1.17 -9.27 3.11
N MET A 150 0.73 -8.85 4.31
CA MET A 150 0.92 -7.46 4.78
C MET A 150 2.39 -7.06 4.83
N LEU A 151 3.26 -7.98 5.25
CA LEU A 151 4.70 -7.78 5.29
C LEU A 151 5.28 -7.66 3.88
N SER A 152 4.87 -8.51 2.94
CA SER A 152 5.28 -8.47 1.54
C SER A 152 4.85 -7.15 0.89
N TYR A 153 3.62 -6.68 1.10
CA TYR A 153 3.18 -5.36 0.62
C TYR A 153 3.95 -4.18 1.24
N PHE A 154 4.24 -4.23 2.54
CA PHE A 154 5.07 -3.23 3.19
C PHE A 154 6.48 -3.17 2.59
N ARG A 155 7.11 -4.33 2.38
CA ARG A 155 8.45 -4.45 1.81
C ARG A 155 8.49 -3.93 0.38
N ALA A 156 7.55 -4.37 -0.45
CA ALA A 156 7.39 -3.92 -1.83
C ALA A 156 7.24 -2.39 -1.93
N GLU A 157 6.36 -1.81 -1.12
CA GLU A 157 6.08 -0.39 -1.15
C GLU A 157 7.28 0.43 -0.66
N PHE A 158 7.91 0.01 0.45
CA PHE A 158 9.10 0.68 0.96
C PHE A 158 10.30 0.59 0.00
N ALA A 159 10.52 -0.58 -0.61
CA ALA A 159 11.58 -0.77 -1.61
C ALA A 159 11.36 0.18 -2.81
N THR A 160 10.12 0.35 -3.23
CA THR A 160 9.74 1.26 -4.33
C THR A 160 10.02 2.72 -3.99
N TYR A 161 9.61 3.19 -2.80
CA TYR A 161 9.96 4.54 -2.35
C TYR A 161 11.47 4.75 -2.27
N SER A 162 12.23 3.73 -1.85
CA SER A 162 13.68 3.78 -1.75
C SER A 162 14.35 3.86 -3.13
N ALA A 163 13.91 3.05 -4.09
CA ALA A 163 14.41 3.07 -5.46
C ALA A 163 14.10 4.41 -6.18
N LEU A 164 12.94 5.00 -5.89
CA LEU A 164 12.48 6.23 -6.51
C LEU A 164 12.78 7.50 -5.70
N GLN A 165 13.81 7.48 -4.84
CA GLN A 165 14.15 8.61 -3.95
C GLN A 165 14.21 9.97 -4.67
N LYS A 166 14.74 10.01 -5.90
CA LYS A 166 14.88 11.24 -6.70
C LYS A 166 13.54 11.82 -7.19
N HIS A 167 12.48 11.03 -7.17
CA HIS A 167 11.15 11.37 -7.68
C HIS A 167 10.15 11.71 -6.58
N GLN A 168 10.55 11.55 -5.31
CA GLN A 168 9.74 11.88 -4.14
C GLN A 168 9.43 13.38 -4.03
N GLY A 169 8.16 13.69 -3.80
CA GLY A 169 7.61 15.05 -3.76
C GLY A 169 7.32 15.67 -5.14
N ASP A 170 7.57 14.94 -6.22
CA ASP A 170 7.21 15.36 -7.57
C ASP A 170 6.26 14.35 -8.24
N LEU A 171 6.77 13.15 -8.53
CA LEU A 171 6.01 12.10 -9.23
C LEU A 171 5.39 11.06 -8.28
N ILE A 172 5.91 10.97 -7.06
CA ILE A 172 5.39 10.13 -5.97
C ILE A 172 5.44 10.93 -4.66
N PRO A 173 4.64 10.60 -3.64
CA PRO A 173 4.71 11.26 -2.33
C PRO A 173 6.11 11.25 -1.72
N ARG A 174 6.43 12.21 -0.85
CA ARG A 174 7.61 12.06 0.02
C ARG A 174 7.35 11.00 1.08
N LEU A 175 8.31 10.08 1.25
CA LEU A 175 8.39 9.20 2.41
C LEU A 175 9.11 9.93 3.53
N PHE A 176 8.42 10.24 4.62
CA PHE A 176 9.04 10.83 5.79
C PHE A 176 9.82 9.78 6.59
N THR A 177 9.22 8.63 6.84
CA THR A 177 9.88 7.53 7.58
C THR A 177 9.08 6.22 7.49
N LYS A 178 9.74 5.09 7.77
CA LYS A 178 9.12 3.78 8.03
C LYS A 178 9.00 3.56 9.54
N VAL A 179 7.91 2.96 9.98
CA VAL A 179 7.56 2.84 11.40
C VAL A 179 7.07 1.45 11.76
N THR A 180 7.16 1.11 13.05
CA THR A 180 6.39 0.04 13.67
C THR A 180 5.47 0.59 14.76
N LEU A 181 4.35 -0.11 14.95
CA LEU A 181 3.41 0.14 16.03
C LEU A 181 3.17 -1.18 16.78
N GLN A 182 3.46 -1.17 18.08
CA GLN A 182 3.09 -2.26 18.96
C GLN A 182 1.64 -2.11 19.37
N VAL A 183 0.79 -3.01 18.90
CA VAL A 183 -0.65 -2.92 19.19
C VAL A 183 -1.09 -3.89 20.28
N VAL A 184 -0.42 -5.03 20.41
CA VAL A 184 -0.60 -6.01 21.49
C VAL A 184 0.69 -6.07 22.30
N GLN A 185 0.62 -5.96 23.63
CA GLN A 185 1.79 -6.24 24.47
C GLN A 185 1.79 -7.72 24.83
N PRO A 186 2.84 -8.48 24.45
CA PRO A 186 2.90 -9.88 24.83
C PRO A 186 3.19 -10.04 26.33
N ASP A 187 2.40 -10.89 26.99
CA ASP A 187 2.55 -11.19 28.43
C ASP A 187 3.74 -12.11 28.74
N ILE A 188 4.35 -12.68 27.69
CA ILE A 188 5.51 -13.57 27.77
C ILE A 188 6.62 -13.05 26.85
N PRO A 189 7.90 -13.36 27.14
CA PRO A 189 8.98 -13.12 26.18
C PRO A 189 8.71 -13.93 24.90
N LEU A 190 8.66 -13.22 23.77
CA LEU A 190 8.61 -13.81 22.44
C LEU A 190 10.02 -13.83 21.85
N ASP A 191 10.28 -14.75 20.91
CA ASP A 191 11.46 -14.63 20.07
C ASP A 191 11.35 -13.46 19.07
N GLU A 192 12.41 -13.21 18.31
CA GLU A 192 12.47 -12.10 17.37
C GLU A 192 11.43 -12.21 16.24
N ARG A 193 11.16 -13.41 15.73
CA ARG A 193 10.21 -13.65 14.61
C ARG A 193 8.78 -13.45 15.10
N GLN A 194 8.44 -14.07 16.23
CA GLN A 194 7.15 -13.92 16.90
C GLN A 194 6.87 -12.46 17.28
N GLN A 195 7.89 -11.77 17.81
CA GLN A 195 7.78 -10.35 18.12
C GLN A 195 7.55 -9.51 16.87
N ASP A 196 8.22 -9.81 15.75
CA ASP A 196 8.03 -9.09 14.50
C ASP A 196 6.61 -9.24 13.95
N MET A 197 6.00 -10.42 14.08
CA MET A 197 4.60 -10.67 13.69
C MET A 197 3.57 -9.93 14.55
N CYS A 198 3.94 -9.54 15.77
CA CYS A 198 3.08 -8.74 16.65
C CYS A 198 3.20 -7.22 16.38
N LEU A 199 4.18 -6.81 15.56
CA LEU A 199 4.41 -5.42 15.19
C LEU A 199 3.70 -5.07 13.89
N VAL A 200 2.83 -4.07 13.96
CA VAL A 200 2.24 -3.50 12.75
C VAL A 200 3.27 -2.60 12.08
N LYS A 201 3.65 -2.93 10.84
CA LYS A 201 4.56 -2.10 10.04
C LYS A 201 3.79 -1.00 9.32
N GLY A 202 4.47 0.09 9.02
CA GLY A 202 3.85 1.22 8.33
C GLY A 202 4.83 2.21 7.77
N ILE A 203 4.29 3.15 7.01
CA ILE A 203 5.01 4.27 6.42
C ILE A 203 4.26 5.56 6.65
N LEU A 204 5.02 6.63 6.90
CA LEU A 204 4.51 7.99 7.05
C LEU A 204 4.88 8.79 5.80
N LEU A 205 3.88 9.28 5.09
CA LEU A 205 4.00 9.91 3.78
C LEU A 205 3.52 11.36 3.78
N GLU A 206 3.95 12.13 2.78
CA GLU A 206 3.34 13.40 2.39
C GLU A 206 1.83 13.22 2.18
N TYR A 207 1.03 14.06 2.84
CA TYR A 207 -0.39 14.11 2.55
C TYR A 207 -0.65 14.87 1.24
N LEU A 208 -1.41 14.24 0.34
CA LEU A 208 -1.78 14.81 -0.96
C LEU A 208 -3.22 15.33 -0.91
N GLU A 209 -3.39 16.65 -0.83
CA GLU A 209 -4.71 17.28 -0.90
C GLU A 209 -5.19 17.38 -2.36
N GLY A 210 -5.83 16.31 -2.84
CA GLY A 210 -6.25 16.20 -4.23
C GLY A 210 -7.41 15.23 -4.44
N PHE A 211 -7.54 14.75 -5.66
CA PHE A 211 -8.54 13.76 -6.07
C PHE A 211 -7.88 12.70 -6.95
N THR A 212 -8.48 11.51 -7.04
CA THR A 212 -7.95 10.43 -7.87
C THR A 212 -8.06 10.74 -9.36
N LEU A 213 -7.18 10.18 -10.19
CA LEU A 213 -7.27 10.33 -11.65
C LEU A 213 -8.59 9.75 -12.20
N SER A 214 -9.16 8.72 -11.57
CA SER A 214 -10.52 8.22 -11.87
C SER A 214 -11.62 9.27 -11.68
N SER A 215 -11.41 10.27 -10.82
CA SER A 215 -12.33 11.37 -10.54
C SER A 215 -12.09 12.61 -11.40
N LEU A 216 -11.11 12.57 -12.32
CA LEU A 216 -10.63 13.72 -13.11
C LEU A 216 -11.75 14.57 -13.72
N ALA A 217 -12.69 13.91 -14.40
CA ALA A 217 -13.74 14.59 -15.14
C ALA A 217 -14.70 15.44 -14.28
N LYS A 218 -14.79 15.11 -12.99
CA LYS A 218 -15.65 15.81 -12.03
C LYS A 218 -14.93 16.96 -11.31
N CYS A 219 -13.60 16.90 -11.27
CA CYS A 219 -12.80 17.73 -10.37
C CYS A 219 -11.87 18.72 -11.09
N ALA A 220 -11.58 18.52 -12.38
CA ALA A 220 -10.70 19.40 -13.16
C ALA A 220 -11.38 19.93 -14.44
N PRO A 221 -11.00 21.12 -14.94
CA PRO A 221 -11.49 21.64 -16.21
C PRO A 221 -10.99 20.79 -17.38
N LYS A 222 -11.82 20.63 -18.41
CA LYS A 222 -11.49 19.85 -19.63
C LYS A 222 -10.16 20.22 -20.28
N SER A 223 -9.76 21.49 -20.17
CA SER A 223 -8.51 22.00 -20.74
C SER A 223 -7.24 21.42 -20.11
N SER A 224 -7.30 20.87 -18.90
CA SER A 224 -6.14 20.28 -18.22
C SER A 224 -6.07 18.76 -18.34
N TRP A 225 -7.10 18.09 -18.86
CA TRP A 225 -7.19 16.63 -18.81
C TRP A 225 -6.08 15.93 -19.60
N GLN A 226 -5.69 16.47 -20.75
CA GLN A 226 -4.59 15.91 -21.55
C GLN A 226 -3.28 15.90 -20.76
N ASP A 227 -2.88 17.06 -20.23
CA ASP A 227 -1.62 17.21 -19.48
C ASP A 227 -1.60 16.31 -18.22
N ILE A 228 -2.71 16.23 -17.49
CA ILE A 228 -2.82 15.37 -16.32
C ILE A 228 -2.63 13.89 -16.69
N VAL A 229 -3.27 13.41 -17.77
CA VAL A 229 -3.11 12.01 -18.19
C VAL A 229 -1.70 11.74 -18.71
N ASP A 230 -1.10 12.69 -19.45
CA ASP A 230 0.28 12.58 -19.93
C ASP A 230 1.29 12.52 -18.77
N GLN A 231 1.05 13.25 -17.68
CA GLN A 231 1.84 13.12 -16.44
C GLN A 231 1.69 11.71 -15.84
N GLY A 232 0.48 11.15 -15.78
CA GLY A 232 0.25 9.78 -15.30
C GLY A 232 1.03 8.73 -16.11
N ILE A 233 0.96 8.80 -17.44
CA ILE A 233 1.73 7.94 -18.36
C ILE A 233 3.24 8.08 -18.13
N ARG A 234 3.73 9.31 -17.94
CA ARG A 234 5.16 9.54 -17.67
C ARG A 234 5.64 8.81 -16.42
N ILE A 235 4.80 8.68 -15.39
CA ILE A 235 5.18 7.99 -14.15
C ILE A 235 5.40 6.49 -14.42
N THR A 236 4.60 5.84 -15.27
CA THR A 236 4.80 4.42 -15.62
C THR A 236 6.10 4.19 -16.40
N HIS A 237 6.53 5.19 -17.20
CA HIS A 237 7.85 5.17 -17.82
C HIS A 237 8.97 5.29 -16.80
N VAL A 238 8.80 6.12 -15.77
CA VAL A 238 9.77 6.22 -14.67
C VAL A 238 9.88 4.91 -13.89
N LEU A 239 8.77 4.20 -13.62
CA LEU A 239 8.85 2.86 -13.03
C LEU A 239 9.68 1.91 -13.89
N SER A 240 9.38 1.89 -15.20
CA SER A 240 10.09 1.07 -16.19
C SER A 240 11.59 1.38 -16.24
N ASP A 241 11.96 2.67 -16.25
CA ASP A 241 13.35 3.12 -16.32
C ASP A 241 14.15 2.80 -15.03
N ASN A 242 13.46 2.50 -13.93
CA ASN A 242 14.05 2.11 -12.64
C ASN A 242 13.92 0.60 -12.36
N ASN A 243 13.60 -0.23 -13.37
CA ASN A 243 13.42 -1.68 -13.23
C ASN A 243 12.33 -2.08 -12.23
N ILE A 244 11.24 -1.34 -12.22
CA ILE A 244 10.07 -1.58 -11.37
C ILE A 244 8.91 -2.04 -12.24
N LEU A 245 8.21 -3.08 -11.78
CA LEU A 245 6.92 -3.52 -12.30
C LEU A 245 5.88 -3.30 -11.21
N ASN A 246 4.81 -2.59 -11.50
CA ASN A 246 3.62 -2.51 -10.67
C ASN A 246 2.46 -3.25 -11.34
N THR A 247 1.87 -4.21 -10.65
CA THR A 247 0.78 -5.03 -11.18
C THR A 247 -0.61 -4.47 -10.88
N ASP A 248 -0.72 -3.38 -10.11
CA ASP A 248 -1.96 -2.66 -9.78
C ASP A 248 -1.93 -1.20 -10.29
N VAL A 249 -1.41 -0.98 -11.51
CA VAL A 249 -1.52 0.33 -12.14
C VAL A 249 -2.96 0.58 -12.56
N ARG A 250 -3.61 1.57 -11.96
CA ARG A 250 -4.96 2.01 -12.35
C ARG A 250 -5.20 3.46 -11.94
N PRO A 251 -6.16 4.18 -12.56
CA PRO A 251 -6.40 5.60 -12.27
C PRO A 251 -6.74 5.94 -10.81
N ASP A 252 -7.23 4.99 -10.01
CA ASP A 252 -7.46 5.23 -8.57
C ASP A 252 -6.15 5.36 -7.77
N ASN A 253 -5.06 4.77 -8.26
CA ASN A 253 -3.73 4.81 -7.63
C ASN A 253 -2.91 6.03 -8.07
N PHE A 254 -3.56 7.05 -8.65
CA PHE A 254 -2.94 8.32 -9.03
C PHE A 254 -3.70 9.48 -8.39
N MET A 255 -2.99 10.30 -7.63
CA MET A 255 -3.51 11.51 -7.01
C MET A 255 -3.19 12.74 -7.86
N VAL A 256 -4.21 13.51 -8.17
CA VAL A 256 -4.13 14.79 -8.88
C VAL A 256 -4.28 15.93 -7.88
N VAL A 257 -3.19 16.67 -7.66
CA VAL A 257 -3.08 17.72 -6.64
C VAL A 257 -3.04 19.09 -7.32
N PRO A 258 -4.01 19.98 -7.10
CA PRO A 258 -3.97 21.35 -7.62
C PRO A 258 -2.79 22.15 -7.05
N LYS A 259 -1.97 22.78 -7.90
CA LYS A 259 -0.83 23.64 -7.48
C LYS A 259 -1.18 25.13 -7.40
N GLY A 260 -2.40 25.50 -7.78
CA GLY A 260 -2.81 26.90 -8.04
C GLY A 260 -2.65 27.26 -9.52
N ASN A 261 -3.20 28.40 -9.94
CA ASN A 261 -3.16 28.90 -11.33
C ASN A 261 -3.70 27.94 -12.42
N GLY A 262 -4.46 26.91 -12.03
CA GLY A 262 -4.97 25.90 -12.96
C GLY A 262 -3.96 24.80 -13.32
N GLU A 263 -2.81 24.75 -12.65
CA GLU A 263 -1.81 23.68 -12.79
C GLU A 263 -2.08 22.54 -11.80
N TYR A 264 -1.65 21.33 -12.18
CA TYR A 264 -1.86 20.12 -11.41
C TYR A 264 -0.55 19.32 -11.31
N ARG A 265 -0.27 18.76 -10.13
CA ARG A 265 0.70 17.68 -9.92
C ARG A 265 -0.03 16.36 -10.05
N VAL A 266 0.53 15.40 -10.75
CA VAL A 266 0.08 14.00 -10.65
C VAL A 266 1.13 13.22 -9.88
N CYS A 267 0.69 12.49 -8.86
CA CYS A 267 1.53 11.59 -8.09
C CYS A 267 0.94 10.19 -8.12
N MET A 268 1.76 9.18 -8.38
CA MET A 268 1.35 7.79 -8.16
C MET A 268 1.45 7.46 -6.67
N ILE A 269 0.46 6.75 -6.17
CA ILE A 269 0.39 6.23 -4.80
C ILE A 269 0.19 4.72 -4.85
N ASP A 270 0.33 4.08 -3.69
CA ASP A 270 0.11 2.65 -3.51
C ASP A 270 1.07 1.76 -4.33
N PHE A 271 2.19 1.39 -3.69
CA PHE A 271 3.21 0.53 -4.30
C PHE A 271 3.26 -0.87 -3.67
N GLY A 272 2.19 -1.31 -3.00
CA GLY A 272 2.14 -2.63 -2.36
C GLY A 272 2.30 -3.79 -3.35
N HIS A 273 1.90 -3.58 -4.61
CA HIS A 273 2.00 -4.54 -5.70
C HIS A 273 3.19 -4.27 -6.65
N CYS A 274 4.22 -3.58 -6.16
CA CYS A 274 5.46 -3.41 -6.91
C CYS A 274 6.43 -4.56 -6.66
N ARG A 275 7.12 -4.98 -7.72
CA ARG A 275 8.33 -5.79 -7.59
C ARG A 275 9.50 -5.15 -8.34
N MET A 276 10.69 -5.36 -7.80
CA MET A 276 11.94 -5.05 -8.50
C MET A 276 12.25 -6.16 -9.49
N ARG A 277 12.88 -5.83 -10.61
CA ARG A 277 13.49 -6.83 -11.48
C ARG A 277 14.56 -7.60 -10.69
N ARG A 278 14.54 -8.93 -10.77
CA ARG A 278 15.57 -9.76 -10.11
C ARG A 278 16.89 -9.68 -10.88
N GLU A 279 18.02 -9.87 -10.20
CA GLU A 279 19.35 -9.81 -10.84
C GLU A 279 19.56 -10.94 -11.87
N ASP A 280 18.88 -12.06 -11.67
CA ASP A 280 18.91 -13.25 -12.51
C ASP A 280 17.74 -13.34 -13.52
N GLU A 281 16.79 -12.39 -13.48
CA GLU A 281 15.64 -12.36 -14.38
C GLU A 281 16.06 -11.94 -15.80
N SER A 282 15.78 -12.82 -16.78
CA SER A 282 16.15 -12.59 -18.17
C SER A 282 15.41 -11.40 -18.78
N ASP A 283 15.97 -10.80 -19.84
CA ASP A 283 15.28 -9.72 -20.56
C ASP A 283 13.97 -10.21 -21.20
N LEU A 284 13.89 -11.50 -21.54
CA LEU A 284 12.69 -12.12 -22.08
C LEU A 284 11.58 -12.18 -21.02
N ASP A 285 11.88 -12.71 -19.84
CA ASP A 285 10.88 -12.87 -18.77
C ASP A 285 10.42 -11.52 -18.24
N TRP A 286 11.38 -10.59 -18.03
CA TRP A 286 11.06 -9.22 -17.64
C TRP A 286 10.24 -8.50 -18.72
N GLY A 287 10.63 -8.63 -19.99
CA GLY A 287 9.94 -8.04 -21.13
C GLY A 287 8.51 -8.56 -21.27
N LYS A 288 8.31 -9.89 -21.15
CA LYS A 288 6.99 -10.53 -21.12
C LYS A 288 6.16 -10.01 -19.97
N ALA A 289 6.68 -9.99 -18.74
CA ALA A 289 5.95 -9.46 -17.60
C ALA A 289 5.52 -7.99 -17.81
N LYS A 290 6.42 -7.12 -18.27
CA LYS A 290 6.10 -5.71 -18.54
C LYS A 290 5.07 -5.54 -19.65
N TRP A 291 5.12 -6.39 -20.68
CA TRP A 291 4.14 -6.42 -21.75
C TRP A 291 2.77 -6.89 -21.25
N SER A 292 2.70 -8.00 -20.53
CA SER A 292 1.45 -8.61 -20.06
C SER A 292 0.65 -7.70 -19.13
N TYR A 293 1.32 -6.95 -18.25
CA TYR A 293 0.64 -6.03 -17.33
C TYR A 293 0.28 -4.68 -17.95
N ASP A 294 0.96 -4.26 -19.02
CA ASP A 294 0.73 -3.01 -19.77
C ASP A 294 0.37 -1.80 -18.87
N GLU A 295 1.28 -1.44 -17.96
CA GLU A 295 1.08 -0.32 -17.02
C GLU A 295 0.74 0.99 -17.73
N GLU A 296 1.35 1.23 -18.90
CA GLU A 296 1.05 2.41 -19.72
C GLU A 296 -0.39 2.39 -20.24
N GLY A 297 -0.82 1.26 -20.81
CA GLY A 297 -2.19 1.08 -21.29
C GLY A 297 -3.22 1.16 -20.17
N ALA A 298 -2.89 0.67 -18.97
CA ALA A 298 -3.75 0.75 -17.79
C ALA A 298 -4.11 2.20 -17.40
N ILE A 299 -3.32 3.19 -17.82
CA ILE A 299 -3.67 4.61 -17.72
C ILE A 299 -4.15 5.15 -19.07
N GLY A 300 -3.33 5.06 -20.11
CA GLY A 300 -3.60 5.72 -21.39
C GLY A 300 -4.84 5.19 -22.12
N VAL A 301 -5.01 3.86 -22.21
CA VAL A 301 -6.18 3.24 -22.85
C VAL A 301 -7.44 3.48 -22.01
N VAL A 302 -7.34 3.26 -20.71
CA VAL A 302 -8.47 3.41 -19.77
C VAL A 302 -8.98 4.84 -19.77
N MET A 303 -8.10 5.83 -19.56
CA MET A 303 -8.49 7.24 -19.54
C MET A 303 -8.99 7.71 -20.91
N ARG A 304 -8.42 7.23 -22.03
CA ARG A 304 -8.95 7.53 -23.37
C ARG A 304 -10.39 7.03 -23.50
N GLY A 305 -10.68 5.81 -23.05
CA GLY A 305 -12.01 5.22 -23.09
C GLY A 305 -13.02 5.98 -22.22
N ASP A 306 -12.65 6.28 -20.99
CA ASP A 306 -13.55 6.94 -20.04
C ASP A 306 -13.85 8.39 -20.41
N LEU A 307 -12.84 9.14 -20.86
CA LEU A 307 -13.03 10.52 -21.29
C LEU A 307 -13.79 10.62 -22.64
N ALA A 308 -13.65 9.63 -23.52
CA ALA A 308 -14.43 9.56 -24.76
C ALA A 308 -15.93 9.44 -24.49
N LYS A 309 -16.35 8.69 -23.44
CA LYS A 309 -17.77 8.55 -23.04
C LYS A 309 -18.44 9.90 -22.71
N ILE A 310 -17.66 10.92 -22.36
CA ILE A 310 -18.12 12.27 -22.01
C ILE A 310 -17.70 13.33 -23.04
N GLY A 311 -17.36 12.88 -24.25
CA GLY A 311 -17.10 13.72 -25.42
C GLY A 311 -15.75 14.43 -25.41
N PHE A 312 -14.74 13.87 -24.73
CA PHE A 312 -13.37 14.35 -24.81
C PHE A 312 -12.49 13.36 -25.57
N GLN A 313 -11.77 13.85 -26.57
CA GLN A 313 -10.84 13.05 -27.37
C GLN A 313 -9.43 13.20 -26.80
N LEU A 314 -9.01 12.25 -25.96
CA LEU A 314 -7.65 12.17 -25.47
C LEU A 314 -6.70 11.74 -26.61
N HIS A 315 -5.62 12.49 -26.82
CA HIS A 315 -4.55 12.10 -27.71
C HIS A 315 -3.57 11.18 -26.96
N TYR A 316 -3.67 9.88 -27.21
CA TYR A 316 -2.81 8.87 -26.61
C TYR A 316 -2.31 7.89 -27.68
N GLU A 317 -0.99 7.79 -27.77
CA GLU A 317 -0.24 6.85 -28.60
C GLU A 317 0.62 6.02 -27.67
N HIS A 318 0.41 4.69 -27.69
CA HIS A 318 1.13 3.76 -26.84
C HIS A 318 2.60 3.69 -27.27
N SER A 319 3.54 3.76 -26.33
CA SER A 319 4.98 3.81 -26.62
C SER A 319 5.52 2.57 -27.34
N GLY A 320 4.88 1.42 -27.14
CA GLY A 320 5.27 0.14 -27.72
C GLY A 320 6.56 -0.41 -27.14
N ARG A 321 7.03 0.12 -26.00
CA ARG A 321 8.33 -0.22 -25.38
C ARG A 321 8.54 -1.72 -25.20
N TYR A 322 7.48 -2.48 -24.95
CA TYR A 322 7.55 -3.92 -24.69
C TYR A 322 6.92 -4.80 -25.77
N VAL A 323 6.60 -4.25 -26.95
CA VAL A 323 5.91 -4.99 -28.01
C VAL A 323 6.74 -6.13 -28.60
N GLU A 324 8.08 -6.04 -28.54
CA GLU A 324 8.96 -7.09 -29.06
C GLU A 324 8.95 -8.38 -28.23
N TRP A 325 8.40 -8.32 -27.01
CA TRP A 325 8.19 -9.47 -26.13
C TRP A 325 6.74 -9.92 -26.05
N ALA A 326 5.86 -9.39 -26.92
CA ALA A 326 4.52 -9.91 -27.07
C ALA A 326 4.57 -11.39 -27.47
N ASP A 327 3.67 -12.20 -26.92
CA ASP A 327 3.56 -13.59 -27.34
C ASP A 327 3.29 -13.64 -28.86
N GLY A 328 4.08 -14.44 -29.57
CA GLY A 328 3.87 -14.64 -31.00
C GLY A 328 2.55 -15.40 -31.24
N GLU A 329 1.95 -15.29 -32.43
CA GLU A 329 0.78 -16.08 -32.81
C GLU A 329 1.02 -17.62 -32.81
N ASP A 330 2.21 -18.09 -32.40
CA ASP A 330 2.67 -19.48 -32.44
C ASP A 330 3.23 -20.01 -31.09
N ASP A 331 2.98 -19.34 -29.95
CA ASP A 331 3.22 -19.91 -28.60
C ASP A 331 1.94 -20.57 -28.02
#